data_AF-A0A8J3FFI4-F1
#
_entry.id   AF-A0A8J3FFI4-F1
#
_cell.length_a   1.000
_cell.length_b   1.000
_cell.length_c   1.000
_cell.angle_alpha   90.00
_cell.angle_beta   90.00
_cell.angle_gamma   90.00
#
_symmetry.space_group_name_H-M   'P 1'
#
loop_
_entity.id
_entity.type
_entity.pdbx_description
1 polymer ?
#
loop_
_entity_poly.entity_id
_entity_poly.type
_entity_poly.pdbx_seq_one_letter_code
_entity_poly.pdbx_strand_id
1 'polypeptide(L)'
;MKTKQDIQFVDKIIGALRKSAIELEEFQVKAALGKVEAQDKYEEVKKKFNLFIHDSEFKIKEIKEKIEELNTKFDELRVQLALGKAETKEIFKKQKKQILSTLHEIEVKIKTNETLNRMYALTLIEIEQFKIQLEILEQKFKKDKKGGKVAFEKGKQEFNSFIDRFKGKYAKKKEETKLEHFQNEISEAFSHFKKAFSKA
;
A
#
# COMPACT_ATOMS: atom_id res chain seq x y z
N MET A 1 2.08 -11.74 -28.22
CA MET A 1 3.12 -12.54 -27.49
C MET A 1 3.64 -11.72 -26.32
N LYS A 2 3.52 -12.19 -25.06
CA LYS A 2 4.15 -11.51 -23.91
C LYS A 2 5.67 -11.51 -24.09
N THR A 3 6.30 -10.36 -23.87
CA THR A 3 7.76 -10.23 -23.91
C THR A 3 8.37 -10.83 -22.64
N LYS A 4 9.65 -11.22 -22.67
CA LYS A 4 10.38 -11.66 -21.47
C LYS A 4 10.29 -10.62 -20.33
N GLN A 5 10.17 -9.34 -20.68
CA GLN A 5 10.03 -8.21 -19.75
C GLN A 5 8.66 -8.22 -19.03
N ASP A 6 7.57 -8.60 -19.70
CA ASP A 6 6.24 -8.66 -19.09
C ASP A 6 6.14 -9.77 -18.04
N ILE A 7 6.77 -10.92 -18.30
CA ILE A 7 6.83 -12.03 -17.33
C ILE A 7 7.61 -11.60 -16.09
N GLN A 8 8.80 -11.01 -16.28
CA GLN A 8 9.62 -10.49 -15.18
C GLN A 8 8.90 -9.40 -14.37
N PHE A 9 8.10 -8.56 -15.02
CA PHE A 9 7.30 -7.55 -14.33
C PHE A 9 6.23 -8.19 -13.43
N VAL A 10 5.47 -9.17 -13.95
CA VAL A 10 4.46 -9.89 -13.16
C VAL A 10 5.11 -10.61 -11.97
N ASP A 11 6.27 -11.24 -12.14
CA ASP A 11 7.00 -11.89 -11.05
C ASP A 11 7.42 -10.90 -9.96
N LYS A 12 7.88 -9.71 -10.33
CA LYS A 12 8.20 -8.64 -9.36
C LYS A 12 6.97 -8.22 -8.56
N ILE A 13 5.82 -8.10 -9.21
CA ILE A 13 4.58 -7.72 -8.54
C ILE A 13 4.10 -8.82 -7.60
N ILE A 14 4.13 -10.10 -8.02
CA ILE A 14 3.81 -11.22 -7.14
C ILE A 14 4.75 -11.23 -5.93
N GLY A 15 6.04 -10.97 -6.15
CA GLY A 15 7.01 -10.82 -5.07
C GLY A 15 6.64 -9.71 -4.10
N ALA A 16 6.24 -8.53 -4.62
CA ALA A 16 5.81 -7.41 -3.80
C ALA A 16 4.53 -7.73 -3.00
N LEU A 17 3.51 -8.33 -3.61
CA LEU A 17 2.27 -8.72 -2.93
C LEU A 17 2.52 -9.72 -1.79
N ARG A 18 3.39 -10.72 -2.03
CA ARG A 18 3.79 -11.70 -0.99
C ARG A 18 4.55 -11.03 0.14
N LYS A 19 5.46 -10.12 -0.19
CA LYS A 19 6.19 -9.32 0.80
C LYS A 19 5.21 -8.50 1.64
N SER A 20 4.24 -7.82 1.01
CA SER A 20 3.21 -7.07 1.72
C SER A 20 2.38 -7.93 2.66
N ALA A 21 1.99 -9.14 2.24
CA ALA A 21 1.25 -10.06 3.09
C ALA A 21 2.04 -10.42 4.37
N ILE A 22 3.33 -10.72 4.24
CA ILE A 22 4.23 -11.05 5.35
C ILE A 22 4.44 -9.84 6.26
N GLU A 23 4.74 -8.67 5.69
CA GLU A 23 5.00 -7.47 6.46
C GLU A 23 3.77 -6.97 7.21
N LEU A 24 2.57 -7.09 6.62
CA LEU A 24 1.31 -6.76 7.28
C LEU A 24 0.98 -7.72 8.42
N GLU A 25 1.31 -9.01 8.28
CA GLU A 25 1.21 -9.99 9.37
C GLU A 25 2.16 -9.66 10.51
N GLU A 26 3.44 -9.48 10.22
CA GLU A 26 4.39 -9.10 11.26
C GLU A 26 3.99 -7.80 11.95
N PHE A 27 3.48 -6.83 11.18
CA PHE A 27 3.03 -5.56 11.71
C PHE A 27 1.83 -5.75 12.64
N GLN A 28 0.84 -6.56 12.25
CA GLN A 28 -0.32 -6.86 13.08
C GLN A 28 0.07 -7.60 14.37
N VAL A 29 0.98 -8.56 14.30
CA VAL A 29 1.46 -9.31 15.49
C VAL A 29 2.18 -8.37 16.44
N LYS A 30 3.14 -7.58 15.93
CA LYS A 30 3.88 -6.57 16.72
C LYS A 30 2.92 -5.54 17.31
N ALA A 31 1.89 -5.17 16.56
CA ALA A 31 0.82 -4.33 17.04
C ALA A 31 0.08 -5.00 18.22
N ALA A 32 -0.41 -6.22 18.06
CA ALA A 32 -1.16 -6.94 19.08
C ALA A 32 -0.37 -7.16 20.39
N LEU A 33 0.94 -7.38 20.29
CA LEU A 33 1.82 -7.57 21.45
C LEU A 33 1.94 -6.34 22.36
N GLY A 34 1.58 -5.14 21.88
CA GLY A 34 1.55 -3.93 22.70
C GLY A 34 2.91 -3.46 23.26
N LYS A 35 4.02 -4.10 22.88
CA LYS A 35 5.38 -3.79 23.38
C LYS A 35 5.88 -2.38 23.02
N VAL A 36 5.22 -1.71 22.07
CA VAL A 36 5.53 -0.36 21.61
C VAL A 36 4.22 0.42 21.51
N GLU A 37 4.23 1.68 21.95
CA GLU A 37 3.08 2.57 21.87
C GLU A 37 2.65 2.79 20.41
N ALA A 38 1.35 2.95 20.19
CA ALA A 38 0.82 3.15 18.84
C ALA A 38 1.42 4.40 18.16
N GLN A 39 1.78 5.40 18.95
CA GLN A 39 2.38 6.66 18.50
C GLN A 39 3.79 6.45 17.96
N ASP A 40 4.66 5.80 18.72
CA ASP A 40 6.02 5.49 18.26
C ASP A 40 6.00 4.58 17.03
N LYS A 41 5.08 3.62 16.98
CA LYS A 41 4.94 2.76 15.81
C LYS A 41 4.46 3.52 14.58
N TYR A 42 3.56 4.48 14.76
CA TYR A 42 3.11 5.37 13.70
C TYR A 42 4.27 6.22 13.14
N GLU A 43 5.14 6.76 13.99
CA GLU A 43 6.32 7.49 13.53
C GLU A 43 7.31 6.61 12.76
N GLU A 44 7.55 5.38 13.21
CA GLU A 44 8.38 4.41 12.49
C GLU A 44 7.81 4.12 11.09
N VAL A 45 6.49 3.94 11.01
CA VAL A 45 5.78 3.68 9.75
C VAL A 45 5.87 4.87 8.80
N LYS A 46 5.62 6.10 9.29
CA LYS A 46 5.80 7.32 8.48
C LYS A 46 7.21 7.44 7.94
N LYS A 47 8.24 7.23 8.76
CA LYS A 47 9.65 7.33 8.36
C LYS A 47 10.01 6.30 7.28
N LYS A 48 9.63 5.03 7.48
CA LYS A 48 9.88 3.96 6.49
C LYS A 48 9.21 4.26 5.16
N PHE A 49 7.95 4.68 5.20
CA PHE A 49 7.22 5.02 4.00
C PHE A 49 7.79 6.25 3.29
N ASN A 50 8.21 7.28 4.05
CA ASN A 50 8.86 8.45 3.48
C ASN A 50 10.16 8.11 2.72
N LEU A 51 10.99 7.21 3.27
CA LEU A 51 12.19 6.72 2.58
C LEU A 51 11.84 5.97 1.29
N PHE A 52 10.83 5.11 1.33
CA PHE A 52 10.38 4.40 0.15
C PHE A 52 9.88 5.33 -0.96
N ILE A 53 9.12 6.37 -0.61
CA ILE A 53 8.63 7.38 -1.57
C ILE A 53 9.81 8.12 -2.21
N HIS A 54 10.79 8.54 -1.40
CA HIS A 54 12.01 9.16 -1.89
C HIS A 54 12.76 8.29 -2.90
N ASP A 55 12.95 7.01 -2.58
CA ASP A 55 13.62 6.05 -3.47
C ASP A 55 12.82 5.79 -4.76
N SER A 56 11.49 5.79 -4.66
CA SER A 56 10.59 5.56 -5.80
C SER A 56 10.66 6.71 -6.81
N GLU A 57 10.63 7.95 -6.33
CA GLU A 57 10.80 9.13 -7.19
C GLU A 57 12.19 9.17 -7.82
N PHE A 58 13.25 8.86 -7.07
CA PHE A 58 14.62 8.89 -7.58
C PHE A 58 14.82 7.93 -8.77
N LYS A 59 14.24 6.73 -8.70
CA LYS A 59 14.31 5.72 -9.78
C LYS A 59 13.61 6.15 -11.08
N ILE A 60 12.82 7.23 -11.05
CA ILE A 60 11.92 7.65 -12.12
C ILE A 60 12.34 8.99 -12.75
N LYS A 61 13.39 9.64 -12.23
CA LYS A 61 13.90 10.96 -12.67
C LYS A 61 14.40 11.05 -14.13
N GLU A 62 14.47 9.94 -14.87
CA GLU A 62 14.92 9.95 -16.27
C GLU A 62 13.85 10.39 -17.29
N ILE A 63 12.59 10.59 -16.87
CA ILE A 63 11.50 11.00 -17.78
C ILE A 63 10.99 12.41 -17.40
N LYS A 64 11.43 13.43 -18.15
CA LYS A 64 11.33 14.84 -17.74
C LYS A 64 9.98 15.55 -17.94
N GLU A 65 9.05 15.05 -18.76
CA GLU A 65 7.95 15.93 -19.24
C GLU A 65 6.54 15.66 -18.70
N LYS A 66 6.31 14.68 -17.81
CA LYS A 66 4.95 14.40 -17.28
C LYS A 66 4.86 14.13 -15.77
N ILE A 67 5.82 14.61 -14.98
CA ILE A 67 5.92 14.27 -13.54
C ILE A 67 5.84 15.49 -12.62
N GLU A 68 5.90 16.74 -13.11
CA GLU A 68 5.93 17.92 -12.22
C GLU A 68 4.75 17.98 -11.23
N GLU A 69 3.52 17.80 -11.71
CA GLU A 69 2.36 17.76 -10.82
C GLU A 69 2.37 16.56 -9.85
N LEU A 70 2.94 15.43 -10.26
CA LEU A 70 3.07 14.24 -9.41
C LEU A 70 4.17 14.46 -8.35
N ASN A 71 5.27 15.12 -8.70
CA ASN A 71 6.34 15.50 -7.79
C ASN A 71 5.83 16.47 -6.73
N THR A 72 5.03 17.47 -7.12
CA THR A 72 4.37 18.37 -6.15
C THR A 72 3.53 17.58 -5.15
N LYS A 73 2.80 16.56 -5.60
CA LYS A 73 2.02 15.71 -4.69
C LYS A 73 2.87 14.83 -3.79
N PHE A 74 4.00 14.34 -4.28
CA PHE A 74 4.97 13.66 -3.40
C PHE A 74 5.60 14.60 -2.38
N ASP A 75 5.88 15.85 -2.72
CA ASP A 75 6.37 16.86 -1.77
C ASP A 75 5.32 17.19 -0.71
N GLU A 76 4.05 17.36 -1.10
CA GLU A 76 2.93 17.49 -0.16
C GLU A 76 2.85 16.28 0.79
N LEU A 77 2.99 15.06 0.26
CA LEU A 77 2.99 13.84 1.06
C LEU A 77 4.16 13.81 2.05
N ARG A 78 5.38 14.18 1.61
CA ARG A 78 6.57 14.25 2.48
C ARG A 78 6.36 15.22 3.64
N VAL A 79 5.78 16.40 3.36
CA VAL A 79 5.45 17.39 4.41
C VAL A 79 4.49 16.77 5.41
N GLN A 80 3.44 16.09 4.96
CA GLN A 80 2.46 15.43 5.84
C GLN A 80 3.09 14.30 6.67
N LEU A 81 3.99 13.50 6.08
CA LEU A 81 4.72 12.44 6.78
C LEU A 81 5.72 13.00 7.81
N ALA A 82 6.26 14.19 7.56
CA ALA A 82 7.18 14.90 8.45
C ALA A 82 6.48 15.70 9.56
N LEU A 83 5.15 15.85 9.52
CA LEU A 83 4.39 16.46 10.62
C LEU A 83 4.70 15.74 11.92
N GLY A 84 4.76 16.51 13.01
CA GLY A 84 5.19 16.05 14.33
C GLY A 84 4.40 14.86 14.88
N LYS A 85 4.88 14.33 16.01
CA LYS A 85 4.32 13.13 16.63
C LYS A 85 2.81 13.24 16.84
N ALA A 86 2.08 12.19 16.47
CA ALA A 86 0.66 12.09 16.77
C ALA A 86 0.43 11.65 18.23
N GLU A 87 0.63 12.59 19.16
CA GLU A 87 0.52 12.37 20.62
C GLU A 87 -0.91 12.07 21.11
N THR A 88 -1.92 12.33 20.28
CA THR A 88 -3.31 12.00 20.61
C THR A 88 -3.99 11.28 19.46
N LYS A 89 -5.07 10.55 19.79
CA LYS A 89 -5.93 9.90 18.79
C LYS A 89 -6.50 10.90 17.77
N GLU A 90 -6.79 12.12 18.21
CA GLU A 90 -7.34 13.17 17.34
C GLU A 90 -6.29 13.67 16.36
N ILE A 91 -5.06 13.92 16.83
CA ILE A 91 -3.93 14.29 15.97
C ILE A 91 -3.65 13.17 14.97
N PHE A 92 -3.62 11.91 15.42
CA PHE A 92 -3.46 10.75 14.55
C PHE A 92 -4.53 10.72 13.45
N LYS A 93 -5.82 10.85 13.81
CA LYS A 93 -6.92 10.81 12.84
C LYS A 93 -6.85 11.97 11.84
N LYS A 94 -6.49 13.17 12.30
CA LYS A 94 -6.33 14.34 11.44
C LYS A 94 -5.21 14.13 10.43
N GLN A 95 -4.03 13.71 10.89
CA GLN A 95 -2.89 13.43 10.02
C GLN A 95 -3.20 12.28 9.05
N LYS A 96 -3.76 11.17 9.54
CA LYS A 96 -4.21 10.04 8.70
C LYS A 96 -5.14 10.51 7.59
N LYS A 97 -6.14 11.35 7.89
CA LYS A 97 -7.07 11.86 6.87
C LYS A 97 -6.34 12.66 5.78
N GLN A 98 -5.41 13.53 6.17
CA GLN A 98 -4.62 14.34 5.21
C GLN A 98 -3.75 13.44 4.32
N ILE A 99 -3.01 12.52 4.95
CA ILE A 99 -2.16 11.54 4.26
C ILE A 99 -2.97 10.71 3.27
N LEU A 100 -4.12 10.17 3.68
CA LEU A 100 -4.98 9.39 2.80
C LEU A 100 -5.53 10.20 1.63
N SER A 101 -5.83 11.49 1.81
CA SER A 101 -6.27 12.39 0.73
C SER A 101 -5.16 12.58 -0.30
N THR A 102 -3.95 12.93 0.14
CA THR A 102 -2.83 13.14 -0.77
C THR A 102 -2.41 11.85 -1.48
N LEU A 103 -2.44 10.71 -0.78
CA LEU A 103 -2.22 9.39 -1.40
C LEU A 103 -3.24 9.09 -2.48
N HIS A 104 -4.52 9.42 -2.26
CA HIS A 104 -5.55 9.22 -3.28
C HIS A 104 -5.28 10.05 -4.54
N GLU A 105 -4.88 11.31 -4.38
CA GLU A 105 -4.53 12.18 -5.52
C GLU A 105 -3.32 11.65 -6.30
N ILE A 106 -2.29 11.15 -5.60
CA ILE A 106 -1.12 10.48 -6.20
C ILE A 106 -1.57 9.25 -7.00
N GLU A 107 -2.41 8.39 -6.42
CA GLU A 107 -2.91 7.20 -7.10
C GLU A 107 -3.71 7.53 -8.35
N VAL A 108 -4.58 8.55 -8.28
CA VAL A 108 -5.35 9.00 -9.45
C VAL A 108 -4.40 9.45 -10.56
N LYS A 109 -3.43 10.32 -10.25
CA LYS A 109 -2.44 10.80 -11.24
C LYS A 109 -1.61 9.68 -11.86
N ILE A 110 -1.21 8.68 -11.07
CA ILE A 110 -0.48 7.51 -11.56
C ILE A 110 -1.38 6.65 -12.44
N LYS A 111 -2.60 6.34 -11.99
CA LYS A 111 -3.48 5.38 -12.65
C LYS A 111 -4.07 5.89 -13.96
N THR A 112 -4.30 7.20 -14.09
CA THR A 112 -4.85 7.82 -15.30
C THR A 112 -3.80 8.07 -16.39
N ASN A 113 -2.53 7.75 -16.13
CA ASN A 113 -1.44 7.85 -17.10
C ASN A 113 -0.80 6.48 -17.28
N GLU A 114 -1.01 5.84 -18.43
CA GLU A 114 -0.53 4.47 -18.70
C GLU A 114 0.97 4.26 -18.43
N THR A 115 1.81 5.25 -18.76
CA THR A 115 3.26 5.18 -18.52
C THR A 115 3.57 5.20 -17.02
N LEU A 116 2.99 6.15 -16.29
CA LEU A 116 3.18 6.25 -14.84
C LEU A 116 2.60 5.03 -14.12
N ASN A 117 1.44 4.55 -14.56
CA ASN A 117 0.77 3.35 -14.06
C ASN A 117 1.75 2.17 -14.05
N ARG A 118 2.44 1.91 -15.17
CA ARG A 118 3.46 0.84 -15.23
C ARG A 118 4.67 1.10 -14.35
N MET A 119 5.20 2.32 -14.37
CA MET A 119 6.42 2.67 -13.64
C MET A 119 6.24 2.62 -12.12
N TYR A 120 5.11 3.12 -11.63
CA TYR A 120 4.77 3.22 -10.21
C TYR A 120 3.96 2.03 -9.70
N ALA A 121 3.85 0.92 -10.45
CA ALA A 121 3.07 -0.24 -10.03
C ALA A 121 3.49 -0.80 -8.66
N LEU A 122 4.80 -0.84 -8.38
CA LEU A 122 5.32 -1.23 -7.07
C LEU A 122 5.02 -0.18 -5.99
N THR A 123 5.06 1.10 -6.34
CA THR A 123 4.73 2.19 -5.43
C THR A 123 3.27 2.15 -5.02
N LEU A 124 2.36 1.82 -5.94
CA LEU A 124 0.93 1.66 -5.63
C LEU A 124 0.68 0.52 -4.65
N ILE A 125 1.41 -0.60 -4.76
CA ILE A 125 1.34 -1.71 -3.79
C ILE A 125 1.79 -1.24 -2.41
N GLU A 126 2.90 -0.50 -2.34
CA GLU A 126 3.40 0.04 -1.07
C GLU A 126 2.42 1.06 -0.45
N ILE A 127 1.78 1.90 -1.28
CA ILE A 127 0.72 2.83 -0.84
C ILE A 127 -0.42 2.06 -0.18
N GLU A 128 -0.91 0.98 -0.82
CA GLU A 128 -2.00 0.17 -0.25
C GLU A 128 -1.59 -0.52 1.05
N GLN A 129 -0.38 -1.07 1.11
CA GLN A 129 0.19 -1.62 2.33
C GLN A 129 0.25 -0.58 3.47
N PHE A 130 0.77 0.61 3.18
CA PHE A 130 0.88 1.69 4.16
C PHE A 130 -0.49 2.13 4.67
N LYS A 131 -1.49 2.26 3.79
CA LYS A 131 -2.88 2.55 4.19
C LYS A 131 -3.42 1.53 5.19
N ILE A 132 -3.13 0.24 5.00
CA ILE A 132 -3.56 -0.82 5.91
C ILE A 132 -2.82 -0.73 7.25
N GLN A 133 -1.52 -0.42 7.25
CA GLN A 133 -0.77 -0.19 8.49
C GLN A 133 -1.42 0.96 9.31
N LEU A 134 -1.88 2.03 8.65
CA LEU A 134 -2.63 3.10 9.31
C LEU A 134 -4.00 2.64 9.87
N GLU A 135 -4.68 1.70 9.21
CA GLU A 135 -5.91 1.10 9.76
C GLU A 135 -5.63 0.27 11.02
N ILE A 136 -4.61 -0.59 10.97
CA ILE A 136 -4.20 -1.42 12.12
C ILE A 136 -3.83 -0.54 13.31
N LEU A 137 -3.10 0.56 13.08
CA LEU A 137 -2.79 1.53 14.12
C LEU A 137 -4.03 2.24 14.67
N GLU A 138 -5.00 2.62 13.82
CA GLU A 138 -6.24 3.23 14.29
C GLU A 138 -7.04 2.28 15.19
N GLN A 139 -7.10 0.99 14.86
CA GLN A 139 -7.78 -0.02 15.67
C GLN A 139 -7.22 -0.09 17.09
N LYS A 140 -5.89 0.08 17.28
CA LYS A 140 -5.31 0.16 18.63
C LYS A 140 -5.88 1.29 19.48
N PHE A 141 -6.17 2.43 18.87
CA PHE A 141 -6.79 3.56 19.57
C PHE A 141 -8.28 3.32 19.90
N LYS A 142 -8.90 2.24 19.40
CA LYS A 142 -10.33 1.92 19.60
C LYS A 142 -10.60 0.92 20.74
N LYS A 143 -9.58 0.32 21.38
CA LYS A 143 -9.67 -0.62 22.52
C LYS A 143 -10.54 -1.88 22.31
N ASP A 144 -11.21 -2.06 21.17
CA ASP A 144 -12.04 -3.24 20.93
C ASP A 144 -11.18 -4.42 20.44
N LYS A 145 -10.82 -5.31 21.38
CA LYS A 145 -9.79 -6.35 21.18
C LYS A 145 -10.30 -7.66 20.58
N LYS A 146 -11.62 -7.88 20.50
CA LYS A 146 -12.16 -9.24 20.24
C LYS A 146 -12.42 -9.57 18.76
N GLY A 147 -12.64 -8.59 17.88
CA GLY A 147 -12.91 -8.83 16.44
C GLY A 147 -11.67 -8.84 15.53
N GLY A 148 -10.62 -8.09 15.88
CA GLY A 148 -9.52 -7.77 14.95
C GLY A 148 -8.65 -8.95 14.50
N LYS A 149 -8.44 -9.98 15.34
CA LYS A 149 -7.59 -11.13 14.99
C LYS A 149 -8.26 -12.04 13.96
N VAL A 150 -9.53 -12.39 14.17
CA VAL A 150 -10.29 -13.24 13.25
C VAL A 150 -10.45 -12.56 11.88
N ALA A 151 -10.75 -11.26 11.90
CA ALA A 151 -10.76 -10.43 10.70
C ALA A 151 -9.44 -10.43 9.94
N PHE A 152 -8.31 -10.26 10.65
CA PHE A 152 -6.97 -10.29 10.04
C PHE A 152 -6.71 -11.64 9.34
N GLU A 153 -6.93 -12.76 10.03
CA GLU A 153 -6.67 -14.10 9.49
C GLU A 153 -7.51 -14.38 8.23
N LYS A 154 -8.80 -14.00 8.26
CA LYS A 154 -9.68 -14.14 7.09
C LYS A 154 -9.18 -13.28 5.92
N GLY A 155 -8.88 -12.01 6.17
CA GLY A 155 -8.32 -11.12 5.14
C GLY A 155 -7.05 -11.70 4.54
N LYS A 156 -6.15 -12.23 5.37
CA LYS A 156 -4.89 -12.87 4.95
C LYS A 156 -5.13 -14.07 4.05
N GLN A 157 -6.04 -14.96 4.42
CA GLN A 157 -6.39 -16.12 3.60
C GLN A 157 -6.95 -15.69 2.23
N GLU A 158 -7.85 -14.70 2.21
CA GLU A 158 -8.42 -14.16 0.97
C GLU A 158 -7.35 -13.50 0.09
N PHE A 159 -6.43 -12.74 0.69
CA PHE A 159 -5.34 -12.06 -0.04
C PHE A 159 -4.32 -13.04 -0.61
N ASN A 160 -3.93 -14.07 0.15
CA ASN A 160 -3.06 -15.13 -0.36
C ASN A 160 -3.74 -15.93 -1.48
N SER A 161 -5.03 -16.24 -1.33
CA SER A 161 -5.82 -16.89 -2.39
C SER A 161 -5.93 -16.02 -3.64
N PHE A 162 -6.01 -14.69 -3.49
CA PHE A 162 -5.90 -13.75 -4.59
C PHE A 162 -4.52 -13.85 -5.26
N ILE A 163 -3.41 -13.78 -4.51
CA ILE A 163 -2.05 -13.88 -5.06
C ILE A 163 -1.86 -15.16 -5.88
N ASP A 164 -2.36 -16.30 -5.40
CA ASP A 164 -2.23 -17.57 -6.11
C ASP A 164 -3.08 -17.62 -7.39
N ARG A 165 -4.31 -17.11 -7.34
CA ARG A 165 -5.16 -16.97 -8.54
C ARG A 165 -4.55 -16.01 -9.55
N PHE A 166 -4.03 -14.88 -9.07
CA PHE A 166 -3.35 -13.87 -9.86
C PHE A 166 -2.12 -14.46 -10.56
N LYS A 167 -1.26 -15.15 -9.81
CA LYS A 167 -0.14 -15.89 -10.39
C LYS A 167 -0.61 -16.89 -11.45
N GLY A 168 -1.64 -17.68 -11.17
CA GLY A 168 -2.19 -18.66 -12.12
C GLY A 168 -2.75 -18.04 -13.40
N LYS A 169 -3.42 -16.89 -13.29
CA LYS A 169 -3.99 -16.13 -14.40
C LYS A 169 -2.90 -15.56 -15.31
N TYR A 170 -1.91 -14.89 -14.71
CA TYR A 170 -0.89 -14.18 -15.48
C TYR A 170 0.32 -15.04 -15.89
N ALA A 171 0.55 -16.20 -15.25
CA ALA A 171 1.58 -17.17 -15.65
C ALA A 171 1.20 -18.01 -16.89
N LYS A 172 -0.10 -18.14 -17.22
CA LYS A 172 -0.54 -18.85 -18.42
C LYS A 172 -0.41 -17.96 -19.66
N LYS A 173 0.17 -18.49 -20.74
CA LYS A 173 0.46 -17.77 -22.02
C LYS A 173 -0.77 -17.17 -22.75
N LYS A 174 -2.00 -17.34 -22.25
CA LYS A 174 -3.23 -17.11 -23.03
C LYS A 174 -3.87 -15.71 -22.90
N GLU A 175 -3.61 -14.94 -21.85
CA GLU A 175 -4.26 -13.63 -21.68
C GLU A 175 -3.39 -12.47 -22.16
N GLU A 176 -3.87 -11.75 -23.18
CA GLU A 176 -3.44 -10.40 -23.55
C GLU A 176 -4.09 -9.38 -22.60
N THR A 177 -3.74 -9.43 -21.32
CA THR A 177 -4.31 -8.50 -20.35
C THR A 177 -3.59 -7.16 -20.39
N LYS A 178 -4.35 -6.07 -20.61
CA LYS A 178 -3.87 -4.69 -20.41
C LYS A 178 -3.45 -4.49 -18.96
N LEU A 179 -2.37 -3.74 -18.76
CA LEU A 179 -1.78 -3.45 -17.45
C LEU A 179 -2.74 -2.68 -16.50
N GLU A 180 -3.74 -2.00 -17.05
CA GLU A 180 -4.77 -1.31 -16.27
C GLU A 180 -5.67 -2.28 -15.49
N HIS A 181 -6.06 -3.41 -16.11
CA HIS A 181 -6.85 -4.44 -15.44
C HIS A 181 -6.09 -5.06 -14.26
N PHE A 182 -4.78 -5.20 -14.43
CA PHE A 182 -3.87 -5.74 -13.43
C PHE A 182 -3.82 -4.88 -12.16
N GLN A 183 -3.76 -3.55 -12.28
CA GLN A 183 -3.74 -2.67 -11.11
C GLN A 183 -5.08 -2.55 -10.41
N ASN A 184 -6.18 -2.56 -11.17
CA ASN A 184 -7.52 -2.56 -10.58
C ASN A 184 -7.74 -3.83 -9.74
N GLU A 185 -7.35 -5.01 -10.25
CA GLU A 185 -7.41 -6.27 -9.50
C GLU A 185 -6.59 -6.22 -8.20
N ILE A 186 -5.40 -5.62 -8.22
CA ILE A 186 -4.56 -5.46 -7.02
C ILE A 186 -5.21 -4.51 -6.00
N SER A 187 -5.67 -3.33 -6.42
CA SER A 187 -6.34 -2.39 -5.52
C SER A 187 -7.64 -2.98 -4.95
N GLU A 188 -8.37 -3.77 -5.74
CA GLU A 188 -9.53 -4.51 -5.24
C GLU A 188 -9.13 -5.51 -4.16
N ALA A 189 -8.07 -6.30 -4.38
CA ALA A 189 -7.59 -7.26 -3.39
C ALA A 189 -7.17 -6.58 -2.07
N PHE A 190 -6.46 -5.45 -2.14
CA PHE A 190 -6.13 -4.67 -0.95
C PHE A 190 -7.36 -4.04 -0.30
N SER A 191 -8.35 -3.58 -1.08
CA SER A 191 -9.63 -3.10 -0.56
C SER A 191 -10.40 -4.19 0.19
N HIS A 192 -10.41 -5.43 -0.33
CA HIS A 192 -10.99 -6.58 0.36
C HIS A 192 -10.24 -6.90 1.66
N PHE A 193 -8.90 -6.93 1.61
CA PHE A 193 -8.06 -7.10 2.79
C PHE A 193 -8.37 -6.02 3.84
N LYS A 194 -8.38 -4.75 3.45
CA LYS A 194 -8.70 -3.60 4.29
C LYS A 194 -10.11 -3.69 4.90
N LYS A 195 -11.12 -4.09 4.12
CA LYS A 195 -12.50 -4.26 4.58
C LYS A 195 -12.63 -5.32 5.66
N ALA A 196 -11.79 -6.36 5.64
CA ALA A 196 -11.73 -7.34 6.72
C ALA A 196 -11.50 -6.65 8.08
N PHE A 197 -10.66 -5.61 8.13
CA PHE A 197 -10.39 -4.80 9.33
C PHE A 197 -11.49 -3.79 9.67
N SER A 198 -12.31 -3.39 8.70
CA SER A 198 -13.31 -2.32 8.91
C SER A 198 -14.62 -2.84 9.51
N LYS A 199 -14.89 -4.14 9.38
CA LYS A 199 -16.11 -4.82 9.86
C LYS A 199 -15.91 -5.56 11.21
N ALA A 200 -14.80 -5.32 11.89
CA ALA A 200 -14.44 -5.94 13.17
C ALA A 200 -14.77 -5.05 14.36
#